data_AF-A0A537TUK7-F1
#
_entry.id   AF-A0A537TUK7-F1
#
_cell.length_a   1.000
_cell.length_b   1.000
_cell.length_c   1.000
_cell.angle_alpha   90.00
_cell.angle_beta   90.00
_cell.angle_gamma   90.00
#
_symmetry.space_group_name_H-M   'P 1'
#
loop_
_entity.id
_entity.type
_entity.pdbx_description
1 polymer ?
#
loop_
_entity_poly.entity_id
_entity_poly.type
_entity_poly.pdbx_seq_one_letter_code
_entity_poly.pdbx_strand_id
1 'polypeptide(L)'
;VMANAGVDRSNIEPDIAAEPVLLLPRDPDASARRLHEHLAAHFGNRLGVIISDSWGRAWRQGTVGVALGVAGLPALLDMRGRPDLFGRELRVTQTGFADEIASAASLVMGQADEGRPAVLVRGLTWSQAPTPGAALIRPAEEDLFR
;
A
#
# COMPACT_ATOMS: atom_id res chain seq x y z
N VAL A 1 -1.78 8.53 -9.82
CA VAL A 1 -2.34 8.28 -11.17
C VAL A 1 -2.20 6.79 -11.47
N MET A 2 -3.28 6.11 -11.88
CA MET A 2 -3.32 4.66 -12.11
C MET A 2 -3.96 4.36 -13.47
N ALA A 3 -3.45 3.34 -14.16
CA ALA A 3 -4.07 2.84 -15.40
C ALA A 3 -5.48 2.31 -15.12
N ASN A 4 -6.42 2.53 -16.05
CA ASN A 4 -7.82 2.10 -15.94
C ASN A 4 -8.56 2.54 -14.66
N ALA A 5 -8.06 3.56 -13.96
CA ALA A 5 -8.58 3.95 -12.64
C ALA A 5 -8.64 2.80 -11.60
N GLY A 6 -7.80 1.77 -11.76
CA GLY A 6 -7.77 0.58 -10.89
C GLY A 6 -8.92 -0.38 -11.08
N VAL A 7 -9.63 -0.29 -12.21
CA VAL A 7 -10.65 -1.27 -12.58
C VAL A 7 -9.97 -2.55 -13.08
N ASP A 8 -10.34 -3.68 -12.47
CA ASP A 8 -9.84 -5.01 -12.82
C ASP A 8 -10.97 -5.89 -13.41
N ARG A 9 -10.59 -6.86 -14.24
CA ARG A 9 -11.47 -7.89 -14.84
C ARG A 9 -11.03 -9.31 -14.50
N SER A 10 -9.88 -9.47 -13.86
CA SER A 10 -9.34 -10.75 -13.44
C SER A 10 -9.93 -11.19 -12.08
N ASN A 11 -9.85 -12.48 -11.79
CA ASN A 11 -10.25 -13.07 -10.50
C ASN A 11 -11.68 -12.72 -10.01
N ILE A 12 -12.60 -12.49 -10.95
CA ILE A 12 -14.03 -12.34 -10.71
C ILE A 12 -14.80 -13.42 -11.47
N GLU A 13 -15.93 -13.85 -10.93
CA GLU A 13 -16.78 -14.83 -11.61
C GLU A 13 -17.26 -14.25 -12.95
N PRO A 14 -17.14 -15.01 -14.06
CA PRO A 14 -17.64 -14.57 -15.35
C PRO A 14 -19.17 -14.60 -15.33
N ASP A 15 -19.80 -13.45 -15.02
CA ASP A 15 -21.23 -13.29 -15.24
C ASP A 15 -21.50 -13.26 -16.75
N ILE A 16 -22.30 -14.23 -17.20
CA ILE A 16 -22.51 -14.59 -18.61
C ILE A 16 -23.28 -13.51 -19.39
N ALA A 17 -23.81 -12.48 -18.72
CA ALA A 17 -24.61 -11.42 -19.36
C ALA A 17 -24.07 -9.98 -19.25
N ALA A 18 -23.10 -9.69 -18.38
CA ALA A 18 -22.85 -8.30 -17.94
C ALA A 18 -21.40 -7.76 -17.98
N GLU A 19 -20.42 -8.53 -18.47
CA GLU A 19 -18.98 -8.14 -18.41
C GLU A 19 -18.59 -7.48 -17.07
N PRO A 20 -18.69 -8.21 -15.95
CA PRO A 20 -18.47 -7.63 -14.64
C PRO A 20 -17.05 -7.06 -14.52
N VAL A 21 -16.90 -6.04 -13.67
CA VAL A 21 -15.62 -5.43 -13.34
C VAL A 21 -15.49 -5.27 -11.83
N LEU A 22 -14.27 -5.41 -11.33
CA LEU A 22 -13.93 -5.11 -9.94
C LEU A 22 -13.48 -3.65 -9.84
N LEU A 23 -14.17 -2.88 -9.00
CA LEU A 23 -13.79 -1.50 -8.70
C LEU A 23 -12.91 -1.46 -7.45
N LEU A 24 -12.01 -0.48 -7.40
CA LEU A 24 -11.31 -0.17 -6.16
C LEU A 24 -12.28 0.15 -5.02
N PRO A 25 -11.88 -0.12 -3.76
CA PRO A 25 -12.63 0.36 -2.61
C PRO A 25 -12.87 1.87 -2.70
N ARG A 26 -14.09 2.34 -2.41
CA ARG A 26 -14.42 3.77 -2.39
C ARG A 26 -13.53 4.58 -1.45
N ASP A 27 -13.15 3.97 -0.32
CA ASP A 27 -12.21 4.50 0.66
C ASP A 27 -11.34 3.33 1.16
N PRO A 28 -10.15 3.11 0.56
CA PRO A 28 -9.27 2.03 0.96
C PRO A 28 -8.67 2.27 2.35
N ASP A 29 -8.47 3.53 2.77
CA ASP A 29 -7.99 3.87 4.11
C ASP A 29 -9.02 3.55 5.18
N ALA A 30 -10.30 3.86 4.96
CA ALA A 30 -11.36 3.44 5.87
C ALA A 30 -11.51 1.91 5.90
N SER A 31 -11.27 1.23 4.79
CA SER A 31 -11.31 -0.23 4.74
C SER A 31 -10.15 -0.85 5.55
N ALA A 32 -8.93 -0.33 5.39
CA ALA A 32 -7.78 -0.70 6.20
C ALA A 32 -8.02 -0.43 7.69
N ARG A 33 -8.62 0.72 8.03
CA ARG A 33 -8.93 1.12 9.41
C ARG A 33 -9.92 0.18 10.08
N ARG A 34 -11.02 -0.17 9.40
CA ARG A 34 -12.00 -1.13 9.94
C ARG A 34 -11.35 -2.48 10.24
N LEU A 35 -10.51 -2.98 9.33
CA LEU A 35 -9.78 -4.23 9.56
C LEU A 35 -8.79 -4.10 10.72
N HIS A 36 -8.02 -3.00 10.76
CA HIS A 36 -7.08 -2.73 11.83
C HIS A 36 -7.76 -2.71 13.20
N GLU A 37 -8.87 -1.98 13.35
CA GLU A 37 -9.63 -1.88 14.60
C GLU A 37 -10.13 -3.25 15.06
N HIS A 38 -10.74 -4.04 14.16
CA HIS A 38 -11.22 -5.38 14.48
C HIS A 38 -10.08 -6.33 14.88
N LEU A 39 -9.00 -6.36 14.10
CA LEU A 39 -7.86 -7.24 14.36
C LEU A 39 -7.12 -6.82 15.64
N ALA A 40 -6.94 -5.53 15.87
CA ALA A 40 -6.26 -5.01 17.06
C ALA A 40 -7.07 -5.31 18.32
N ALA A 41 -8.39 -5.15 18.27
CA ALA A 41 -9.28 -5.52 19.38
C ALA A 41 -9.28 -7.03 19.64
N HIS A 42 -9.26 -7.86 18.58
CA HIS A 42 -9.29 -9.30 18.71
C HIS A 42 -7.97 -9.88 19.26
N PHE A 43 -6.82 -9.40 18.77
CA PHE A 43 -5.52 -9.96 19.12
C PHE A 43 -4.81 -9.22 20.27
N GLY A 44 -5.16 -7.96 20.54
CA GLY A 44 -4.51 -7.15 21.58
C GLY A 44 -3.09 -6.70 21.25
N ASN A 45 -2.65 -6.86 19.99
CA ASN A 45 -1.28 -6.57 19.56
C ASN A 45 -1.19 -5.29 18.72
N ARG A 46 -0.06 -4.60 18.81
CA ARG A 46 0.28 -3.52 17.86
C ARG A 46 0.49 -4.11 16.47
N LEU A 47 -0.44 -3.82 15.57
CA LEU A 47 -0.42 -4.29 14.18
C LEU A 47 -0.72 -3.16 13.21
N GLY A 48 -0.26 -3.32 11.98
CA GLY A 48 -0.63 -2.48 10.86
C GLY A 48 -1.41 -3.28 9.82
N VAL A 49 -2.27 -2.60 9.07
CA VAL A 49 -3.02 -3.17 7.94
C VAL A 49 -2.73 -2.33 6.71
N ILE A 50 -2.45 -3.00 5.60
CA ILE A 50 -2.28 -2.40 4.29
C ILE A 50 -3.25 -3.12 3.34
N ILE A 51 -4.09 -2.35 2.66
CA ILE A 51 -4.81 -2.82 1.48
C ILE A 51 -3.93 -2.49 0.28
N SER A 52 -3.58 -3.51 -0.50
CA SER A 52 -2.70 -3.38 -1.65
C SER A 52 -3.38 -3.77 -2.94
N ASP A 53 -2.85 -3.26 -4.05
CA ASP A 53 -3.23 -3.66 -5.40
C ASP A 53 -1.99 -3.68 -6.31
N SER A 54 -2.09 -4.34 -7.46
CA SER A 54 -1.04 -4.45 -8.46
C SER A 54 -1.14 -3.34 -9.51
N TRP A 55 -0.04 -2.66 -9.81
CA TRP A 55 -0.03 -1.70 -10.91
C TRP A 55 1.35 -1.50 -11.53
N GLY A 56 1.36 -0.91 -12.73
CA GLY A 56 2.58 -0.47 -13.40
C GLY A 56 3.11 0.85 -12.84
N ARG A 57 4.33 1.21 -13.24
CA ARG A 57 4.99 2.46 -12.83
C ARG A 57 5.82 3.03 -13.97
N ALA A 58 6.01 4.35 -13.95
CA ALA A 58 6.68 5.06 -15.04
C ALA A 58 8.06 4.45 -15.38
N TRP A 59 8.33 4.38 -16.68
CA TRP A 59 9.61 3.95 -17.27
C TRP A 59 10.04 2.50 -17.00
N ARG A 60 9.19 1.64 -16.44
CA ARG A 60 9.52 0.24 -16.13
C ARG A 60 8.44 -0.72 -16.58
N GLN A 61 8.85 -1.88 -17.09
CA GLN A 61 7.96 -2.99 -17.43
C GLN A 61 7.63 -3.82 -16.19
N GLY A 62 6.43 -4.41 -16.18
CA GLY A 62 5.91 -5.25 -15.10
C GLY A 62 5.14 -4.48 -14.03
N THR A 63 4.20 -5.18 -13.39
CA THR A 63 3.44 -4.68 -12.25
C THR A 63 4.15 -4.99 -10.93
N VAL A 64 3.86 -4.21 -9.90
CA VAL A 64 4.26 -4.46 -8.50
C VAL A 64 3.10 -4.15 -7.57
N GLY A 65 3.11 -4.76 -6.38
CA GLY A 65 2.17 -4.40 -5.32
C GLY A 65 2.46 -3.03 -4.73
N VAL A 66 1.41 -2.23 -4.52
CA VAL A 66 1.46 -0.93 -3.85
C VAL A 66 0.35 -0.79 -2.84
N ALA A 67 0.52 0.13 -1.89
CA ALA A 67 -0.48 0.43 -0.88
C ALA A 67 -1.56 1.37 -1.45
N LEU A 68 -2.82 0.97 -1.30
CA LEU A 68 -3.98 1.84 -1.53
C LEU A 68 -4.47 2.47 -0.22
N GLY A 69 -4.51 1.68 0.85
CA GLY A 69 -5.04 2.09 2.15
C GLY A 69 -4.19 1.55 3.29
N VAL A 70 -4.00 2.35 4.33
CA VAL A 70 -3.06 2.06 5.42
C VAL A 70 -3.68 2.43 6.77
N ALA A 71 -3.51 1.56 7.76
CA ALA A 71 -3.93 1.83 9.14
C ALA A 71 -2.99 1.16 10.17
N GLY A 72 -2.72 1.83 11.29
CA GLY A 72 -1.89 1.29 12.39
C GLY A 72 -0.37 1.37 12.19
N LEU A 73 0.09 1.85 11.04
CA LEU A 73 1.50 2.11 10.72
C LEU A 73 1.66 3.40 9.91
N PRO A 74 2.85 4.04 9.90
CA PRO A 74 3.13 5.16 9.00
C PRO A 74 3.18 4.67 7.55
N ALA A 75 2.48 5.33 6.63
CA ALA A 75 2.59 5.05 5.21
C ALA A 75 3.95 5.52 4.66
N LEU A 76 4.40 6.69 5.11
CA LEU A 76 5.73 7.26 4.84
C LEU A 76 6.59 7.24 6.10
N LEU A 77 7.87 6.88 5.98
CA LEU A 77 8.85 7.18 7.02
C LEU A 77 9.66 8.40 6.63
N ASP A 78 9.51 9.48 7.41
CA ASP A 78 10.35 10.66 7.24
C ASP A 78 11.72 10.42 7.90
N MET A 79 12.76 10.39 7.08
CA MET A 79 14.14 10.17 7.52
C MET A 79 14.93 11.47 7.57
N ARG A 80 14.31 12.62 7.26
CA ARG A 80 14.97 13.93 7.30
C ARG A 80 15.42 14.24 8.74
N GLY A 81 16.56 14.91 8.89
CA GLY A 81 17.16 15.18 10.19
C GLY A 81 17.94 14.01 10.79
N ARG A 82 17.79 12.78 10.29
CA ARG A 82 18.59 11.63 10.74
C ARG A 82 20.01 11.72 10.18
N PRO A 83 21.04 11.30 10.94
CA PRO A 83 22.38 11.17 10.41
C PRO A 83 22.49 9.93 9.48
N ASP A 84 23.25 10.07 8.40
CA ASP A 84 23.72 8.96 7.58
C ASP A 84 24.90 8.22 8.26
N LEU A 85 25.47 7.24 7.56
CA LEU A 85 26.61 6.44 8.05
C LEU A 85 27.84 7.28 8.46
N PHE A 86 27.98 8.49 7.93
CA PHE A 86 29.10 9.39 8.16
C PHE A 86 28.69 10.63 8.97
N GLY A 87 27.53 10.60 9.63
CA GLY A 87 27.03 11.69 10.47
C GLY A 87 26.44 12.88 9.71
N ARG A 88 26.27 12.79 8.39
CA ARG A 88 25.66 13.87 7.60
C ARG A 88 24.14 13.77 7.68
N GLU A 89 23.48 14.91 7.86
CA GLU A 89 22.03 14.96 7.97
C GLU A 89 21.35 14.64 6.62
N LEU A 90 20.40 13.71 6.65
CA LEU A 90 19.50 13.45 5.52
C LEU A 90 18.55 14.64 5.33
N ARG A 91 18.52 15.22 4.13
CA ARG A 91 17.73 16.45 3.84
C ARG A 91 16.40 16.20 3.15
N VAL A 92 16.30 15.13 2.37
CA VAL A 92 15.15 14.88 1.47
C VAL A 92 14.55 13.49 1.63
N THR A 93 15.17 12.63 2.43
CA THR A 93 14.85 11.20 2.43
C THR A 93 13.52 10.94 3.13
N GLN A 94 12.54 10.47 2.37
CA GLN A 94 11.32 9.85 2.87
C GLN A 94 11.17 8.50 2.17
N THR A 95 10.79 7.46 2.91
CA THR A 95 10.58 6.13 2.31
C THR A 95 9.08 5.81 2.24
N GLY A 96 8.64 5.27 1.12
CA GLY A 96 7.30 4.71 0.94
C GLY A 96 7.16 3.40 1.69
N PHE A 97 7.20 3.46 3.02
CA PHE A 97 7.29 2.28 3.87
C PHE A 97 6.13 1.29 3.64
N ALA A 98 4.91 1.79 3.47
CA ALA A 98 3.77 0.94 3.13
C ALA A 98 3.88 0.33 1.72
N ASP A 99 4.43 1.06 0.73
CA ASP A 99 4.66 0.53 -0.62
C ASP A 99 5.73 -0.56 -0.64
N GLU A 100 6.81 -0.41 0.13
CA GLU A 100 7.85 -1.44 0.27
C GLU A 100 7.27 -2.74 0.85
N ILE A 101 6.41 -2.63 1.86
CA ILE A 101 5.72 -3.78 2.46
C ILE A 101 4.74 -4.40 1.47
N ALA A 102 3.94 -3.59 0.77
CA ALA A 102 2.97 -4.06 -0.22
C ALA A 102 3.66 -4.78 -1.39
N SER A 103 4.77 -4.24 -1.89
CA SER A 103 5.59 -4.85 -2.93
C SER A 103 6.15 -6.20 -2.48
N ALA A 104 6.68 -6.29 -1.25
CA ALA A 104 7.18 -7.56 -0.72
C ALA A 104 6.06 -8.60 -0.52
N ALA A 105 4.90 -8.17 -0.02
CA ALA A 105 3.75 -9.05 0.16
C ALA A 105 3.21 -9.58 -1.17
N SER A 106 3.17 -8.74 -2.21
CA SER A 106 2.70 -9.10 -3.55
C SER A 106 3.50 -10.26 -4.18
N LEU A 107 4.81 -10.37 -3.89
CA LEU A 107 5.62 -11.53 -4.32
C LEU A 107 5.10 -12.86 -3.76
N VAL A 108 4.53 -12.85 -2.55
CA VAL A 108 4.02 -14.05 -1.87
C VAL A 108 2.56 -14.32 -2.23
N MET A 109 1.76 -13.25 -2.38
CA MET A 109 0.37 -13.32 -2.82
C MET A 109 0.24 -13.95 -4.20
N GLY A 110 1.18 -13.63 -5.11
CA GLY A 110 1.02 -13.95 -6.52
C GLY A 110 0.19 -12.90 -7.24
N GLN A 111 0.03 -13.06 -8.55
CA GLN A 111 -0.66 -12.09 -9.42
C GLN A 111 -1.76 -12.75 -10.26
N ALA A 112 -2.09 -14.02 -9.98
CA ALA A 112 -3.03 -14.82 -10.76
C ALA A 112 -3.93 -15.64 -9.82
N ASP A 113 -3.85 -16.97 -9.90
CA ASP A 113 -4.77 -17.92 -9.30
C ASP A 113 -4.24 -18.55 -8.00
N GLU A 114 -3.17 -18.02 -7.43
CA GLU A 114 -2.51 -18.62 -6.26
C GLU A 114 -3.40 -18.67 -5.02
N GLY A 115 -4.50 -17.89 -4.99
CA GLY A 115 -5.52 -17.95 -3.95
C GLY A 115 -5.06 -17.42 -2.60
N ARG A 116 -4.11 -16.48 -2.58
CA ARG A 116 -3.48 -15.94 -1.37
C ARG A 116 -3.77 -14.43 -1.19
N PRO A 117 -4.96 -14.05 -0.72
CA PRO A 117 -5.37 -12.64 -0.64
C PRO A 117 -4.77 -11.89 0.57
N ALA A 118 -4.05 -12.57 1.47
CA ALA A 118 -3.52 -11.98 2.69
C ALA A 118 -2.12 -12.52 3.02
N VAL A 119 -1.24 -11.64 3.50
CA VAL A 119 0.13 -11.97 3.93
C VAL A 119 0.40 -11.29 5.26
N LEU A 120 0.99 -12.05 6.21
CA LEU A 120 1.46 -11.52 7.49
C LEU A 120 2.97 -11.24 7.42
N VAL A 121 3.33 -9.97 7.49
CA VAL A 121 4.74 -9.54 7.58
C VAL A 121 5.13 -9.31 9.04
N ARG A 122 6.23 -9.92 9.49
CA ARG A 122 6.74 -9.83 10.87
C ARG A 122 8.20 -9.39 10.88
N GLY A 123 8.65 -8.86 12.02
CA GLY A 123 10.04 -8.40 12.22
C GLY A 123 10.27 -6.92 11.88
N LEU A 124 9.23 -6.20 11.48
CA LEU A 124 9.29 -4.76 11.21
C LEU A 124 9.16 -3.95 12.50
N THR A 125 9.85 -2.81 12.56
CA THR A 125 9.75 -1.84 13.65
C THR A 125 9.54 -0.45 13.07
N TRP A 126 8.63 0.33 13.67
CA TRP A 126 8.41 1.73 13.33
C TRP A 126 8.10 2.53 14.60
N SER A 127 8.52 3.80 14.62
CA SER A 127 8.28 4.72 15.75
C SER A 127 7.40 5.91 15.39
N GLN A 128 7.29 6.25 14.11
CA GLN A 128 6.47 7.37 13.64
C GLN A 128 4.98 7.04 13.78
N ALA A 129 4.17 8.09 13.94
CA ALA A 129 2.73 7.96 14.10
C ALA A 129 2.08 7.36 12.84
N PRO A 130 0.96 6.63 12.97
CA PRO A 130 0.23 6.12 11.82
C PRO A 130 -0.22 7.24 10.88
N THR A 131 -0.13 7.00 9.58
CA THR A 131 -0.62 7.89 8.53
C THR A 131 -1.40 7.09 7.49
N PRO A 132 -2.41 7.69 6.85
CA PRO A 132 -3.20 7.02 5.83
C PRO A 132 -2.36 6.76 4.57
N GLY A 133 -2.80 5.82 3.74
CA GLY A 133 -2.24 5.55 2.41
C GLY A 133 -2.29 6.78 1.51
N ALA A 134 -3.30 7.63 1.66
CA ALA A 134 -3.37 8.93 0.99
C ALA A 134 -2.11 9.81 1.19
N ALA A 135 -1.35 9.62 2.28
CA ALA A 135 -0.10 10.35 2.51
C ALA A 135 1.02 9.96 1.53
N LEU A 136 0.93 8.81 0.84
CA LEU A 136 1.85 8.42 -0.23
C LEU A 136 1.62 9.22 -1.52
N ILE A 137 0.44 9.81 -1.68
CA ILE A 137 0.08 10.57 -2.86
C ILE A 137 0.68 11.95 -2.73
N ARG A 138 1.50 12.32 -3.73
CA ARG A 138 2.10 13.65 -3.78
C ARG A 138 1.01 14.72 -3.86
N PRO A 139 1.11 15.83 -3.11
CA PRO A 139 0.25 16.99 -3.27
C PRO A 139 0.27 17.51 -4.71
N ALA A 140 -0.84 18.07 -5.19
CA ALA A 140 -0.98 18.49 -6.57
C ALA A 140 0.04 19.57 -6.97
N GLU A 141 0.37 20.45 -6.03
CA GLU A 141 1.36 21.52 -6.16
C GLU A 141 2.80 21.03 -6.30
N GLU A 142 3.08 19.80 -5.88
CA GLU A 142 4.40 19.16 -5.99
C GLU A 142 4.48 18.17 -7.16
N ASP A 143 3.35 17.84 -7.78
CA ASP A 143 3.26 16.84 -8.86
C ASP A 143 3.64 17.41 -10.23
N LEU A 144 4.94 17.35 -10.54
CA LEU A 144 5.51 17.78 -11.82
C LEU A 144 5.11 16.91 -13.03
N PHE A 145 4.38 15.80 -12.83
CA PHE A 145 3.98 14.88 -13.89
C PHE A 145 2.48 14.94 -14.22
N ARG A 146 1.71 15.75 -13.48
CA ARG A 146 0.29 15.95 -13.69
C ARG A 146 0.00 16.93 -14.82
#